data_AF-A0A3A4VHD1-F1
#
_entry.id   AF-A0A3A4VHD1-F1
#
_cell.length_a   1.000
_cell.length_b   1.000
_cell.length_c   1.000
_cell.angle_alpha   90.00
_cell.angle_beta   90.00
_cell.angle_gamma   90.00
#
_symmetry.space_group_name_H-M   'P 1'
#
loop_
_entity.id
_entity.type
_entity.pdbx_description
1 polymer ?
#
loop_
_entity_poly.entity_id
_entity_poly.type
_entity_poly.pdbx_seq_one_letter_code
_entity_poly.pdbx_strand_id
1 'polypeptide(L)'
;MNIYVGNLSLETTADELRTEFVAFGEVLAVRIMNDRYIGSGQTRGYGYVEMALKSAGFAAIANLNGKKLKSRVVEVVEALPLSDKTGISPAVSSRHRISRSRQRRFQTG
;
A
#
# COMPACT_ATOMS: atom_id res chain seq x y z
N MET A 1 7.77 11.19 2.09
CA MET A 1 6.76 10.19 2.53
C MET A 1 6.13 9.59 1.29
N ASN A 2 6.09 8.27 1.21
CA ASN A 2 5.51 7.56 0.08
C ASN A 2 4.04 7.26 0.34
N ILE A 3 3.22 7.50 -0.67
CA ILE A 3 1.77 7.33 -0.60
C ILE A 3 1.36 6.45 -1.76
N TYR A 4 0.59 5.41 -1.46
CA TYR A 4 0.01 4.53 -2.46
C TYR A 4 -1.39 5.03 -2.82
N VAL A 5 -1.67 5.05 -4.12
CA VAL A 5 -2.96 5.45 -4.68
C VAL A 5 -3.51 4.31 -5.53
N GLY A 6 -4.51 3.60 -5.00
CA GLY A 6 -5.18 2.49 -5.64
C GLY A 6 -6.51 2.87 -6.30
N ASN A 7 -7.03 1.94 -7.09
CA ASN A 7 -8.32 2.04 -7.78
C ASN A 7 -8.44 3.24 -8.74
N LEU A 8 -7.32 3.62 -9.36
CA LEU A 8 -7.29 4.68 -10.34
C LEU A 8 -7.99 4.26 -11.64
N SER A 9 -8.62 5.23 -12.30
CA SER A 9 -9.04 5.07 -13.69
C SER A 9 -7.80 5.02 -14.59
N LEU A 10 -7.85 4.27 -15.69
CA LEU A 10 -6.78 4.26 -16.69
C LEU A 10 -6.55 5.63 -17.33
N GLU A 11 -7.57 6.49 -17.29
CA GLU A 11 -7.50 7.85 -17.82
C GLU A 11 -6.83 8.81 -16.82
N THR A 12 -6.60 8.39 -15.57
CA THR A 12 -5.95 9.25 -14.59
C THR A 12 -4.46 9.35 -14.91
N THR A 13 -3.97 10.58 -15.05
CA THR A 13 -2.57 10.88 -15.39
C THR A 13 -1.80 11.29 -14.14
N ALA A 14 -0.46 11.26 -14.24
CA ALA A 14 0.41 11.64 -13.13
C ALA A 14 0.25 13.13 -12.78
N ASP A 15 -0.07 13.96 -13.76
CA ASP A 15 -0.31 15.39 -13.59
C ASP A 15 -1.58 15.68 -12.78
N GLU A 16 -2.66 14.94 -13.05
CA GLU A 16 -3.90 15.02 -12.28
C GLU A 16 -3.68 14.64 -10.81
N LEU A 17 -2.95 13.53 -10.57
CA LEU A 17 -2.56 13.15 -9.20
C LEU A 17 -1.69 14.23 -8.56
N ARG A 18 -0.71 14.76 -9.27
CA ARG A 18 0.16 15.82 -8.73
C ARG A 18 -0.66 17.02 -8.31
N THR A 19 -1.62 17.45 -9.13
CA THR A 19 -2.49 18.60 -8.87
C THR A 19 -3.34 18.39 -7.61
N GLU A 20 -3.87 17.18 -7.41
CA GLU A 20 -4.63 16.86 -6.20
C GLU A 20 -3.76 16.86 -4.94
N PHE A 21 -2.51 16.39 -5.05
CA PHE A 21 -1.59 16.31 -3.92
C PHE A 21 -0.90 17.64 -3.59
N VAL A 22 -0.71 18.53 -4.59
CA VAL A 22 -0.05 19.83 -4.38
C VAL A 22 -0.83 20.75 -3.43
N ALA A 23 -2.16 20.54 -3.32
CA ALA A 23 -3.02 21.27 -2.39
C ALA A 23 -2.67 20.99 -0.91
N PHE A 24 -2.03 19.86 -0.61
CA PHE A 24 -1.63 19.46 0.74
C PHE A 24 -0.16 19.73 1.05
N GLY A 25 0.69 19.80 0.02
CA GLY A 25 2.10 20.12 0.16
C GLY A 25 2.92 19.83 -1.08
N GLU A 26 4.24 19.97 -0.96
CA GLU A 26 5.16 19.74 -2.07
C GLU A 26 5.27 18.27 -2.46
N VAL A 27 5.05 17.99 -3.75
CA VAL A 27 5.17 16.67 -4.37
C VAL A 27 6.55 16.54 -5.01
N LEU A 28 7.33 15.57 -4.55
CA LEU A 28 8.67 15.27 -5.07
C LEU A 28 8.61 14.42 -6.35
N ALA A 29 7.77 13.38 -6.35
CA ALA A 29 7.65 12.48 -7.48
C ALA A 29 6.25 11.86 -7.56
N VAL A 30 5.81 11.55 -8.79
CA VAL A 30 4.57 10.81 -9.06
C VAL A 30 4.88 9.69 -10.05
N ARG A 31 4.43 8.48 -9.75
CA ARG A 31 4.59 7.29 -10.61
C ARG A 31 3.27 6.58 -10.75
N ILE A 32 2.79 6.40 -11.99
CA ILE A 32 1.58 5.61 -12.27
C ILE A 32 1.98 4.30 -12.93
N MET A 33 1.43 3.21 -12.41
CA MET A 33 1.55 1.87 -12.96
C MET A 33 0.16 1.42 -13.43
N ASN A 34 0.04 1.23 -14.73
CA ASN A 34 -1.18 0.74 -15.35
C ASN A 34 -1.06 -0.77 -15.50
N ASP A 35 -1.69 -1.51 -14.60
CA ASP A 35 -1.89 -2.94 -14.82
C ASP A 35 -3.00 -3.11 -15.84
N ARG A 36 -2.59 -3.27 -17.09
CA ARG A 36 -3.49 -3.44 -18.22
C ARG A 36 -4.19 -4.80 -18.21
N TYR A 37 -3.84 -5.74 -17.30
CA TYR A 37 -4.35 -7.12 -17.37
C TYR A 37 -4.36 -7.88 -16.03
N ILE A 38 -5.01 -7.32 -14.99
CA ILE A 38 -5.52 -8.15 -13.90
C ILE A 38 -6.64 -9.00 -14.49
N GLY A 39 -6.39 -10.31 -14.68
CA GLY A 39 -7.17 -11.29 -15.47
C GLY A 39 -8.69 -11.39 -15.29
N SER A 40 -9.32 -10.51 -14.52
CA SER A 40 -10.77 -10.31 -14.39
C SER A 40 -11.37 -9.38 -15.47
N GLY A 41 -10.62 -8.95 -16.49
CA GLY A 41 -11.11 -8.08 -17.57
C GLY A 41 -11.38 -6.63 -17.16
N GLN A 42 -11.05 -6.25 -15.92
CA GLN A 42 -11.17 -4.88 -15.44
C GLN A 42 -9.81 -4.21 -15.41
N THR A 43 -9.64 -3.15 -16.18
CA THR A 43 -8.44 -2.33 -16.10
C THR A 43 -8.48 -1.44 -14.85
N ARG A 44 -7.51 -1.60 -13.95
CA ARG A 44 -7.36 -0.74 -12.77
C ARG A 44 -5.92 -0.25 -12.72
N GLY A 45 -5.74 1.06 -12.59
CA GLY A 45 -4.44 1.66 -12.37
C GLY A 45 -4.13 1.77 -10.88
N TYR A 46 -2.85 1.82 -10.56
CA TYR A 46 -2.38 2.24 -9.24
C TYR A 46 -1.16 3.16 -9.41
N GLY A 47 -0.88 3.95 -8.39
CA GLY A 47 0.20 4.92 -8.43
C GLY A 47 0.85 5.13 -7.08
N TYR A 48 2.00 5.77 -7.11
CA TYR A 48 2.77 6.17 -5.95
C TYR A 48 3.07 7.67 -6.04
N VAL A 49 2.87 8.36 -4.94
CA VAL A 49 3.18 9.78 -4.78
C VAL A 49 4.18 9.93 -3.65
N GLU A 50 5.28 10.62 -3.92
CA GLU A 50 6.29 10.96 -2.94
C GLU A 50 6.10 12.43 -2.52
N MET A 51 5.78 12.64 -1.25
CA MET A 51 5.62 13.96 -0.63
C MET A 51 6.89 14.39 0.10
N ALA A 52 7.22 15.68 0.05
CA ALA A 52 8.36 16.24 0.78
C ALA A 52 8.20 16.13 2.31
N LEU A 53 6.99 16.38 2.81
CA LEU A 53 6.68 16.39 4.25
C LEU A 53 5.74 15.25 4.64
N LYS A 54 6.03 14.62 5.79
CA LYS A 54 5.17 13.56 6.34
C LYS A 54 3.79 14.09 6.75
N SER A 55 3.74 15.29 7.35
CA SER A 55 2.48 15.93 7.74
C SER A 55 1.57 16.21 6.55
N ALA A 56 2.14 16.69 5.43
CA ALA A 56 1.41 16.89 4.18
C ALA A 56 0.85 15.56 3.63
N GLY A 57 1.63 14.49 3.73
CA GLY A 57 1.20 13.16 3.29
C GLY A 57 0.03 12.60 4.11
N PHE A 58 0.05 12.73 5.44
CA PHE A 58 -1.09 12.33 6.28
C PHE A 58 -2.35 13.15 6.01
N ALA A 59 -2.20 14.47 5.81
CA ALA A 59 -3.31 15.32 5.44
C ALA A 59 -3.91 14.91 4.08
N ALA A 60 -3.06 14.63 3.09
CA ALA A 60 -3.50 14.13 1.79
C ALA A 60 -4.23 12.79 1.90
N ILE A 61 -3.69 11.82 2.65
CA ILE A 61 -4.34 10.52 2.89
C ILE A 61 -5.71 10.72 3.54
N ALA A 62 -5.81 11.51 4.60
CA ALA A 62 -7.07 11.71 5.32
C ALA A 62 -8.16 12.38 4.47
N ASN A 63 -7.78 13.24 3.50
CA ASN A 63 -8.73 14.00 2.68
C ASN A 63 -9.00 13.37 1.30
N LEU A 64 -8.04 12.65 0.73
CA LEU A 64 -8.14 12.05 -0.61
C LEU A 64 -8.56 10.58 -0.56
N ASN A 65 -8.33 9.87 0.55
CA ASN A 65 -8.77 8.48 0.68
C ASN A 65 -10.30 8.39 0.63
N GLY A 66 -10.83 7.57 -0.28
CA GLY A 66 -12.27 7.45 -0.47
C GLY A 66 -12.89 8.58 -1.32
N LYS A 67 -12.08 9.50 -1.88
CA LYS A 67 -12.57 10.54 -2.78
C LYS A 67 -12.95 9.94 -4.14
N LYS A 68 -14.02 10.44 -4.75
CA LYS A 68 -14.39 10.07 -6.12
C LYS A 68 -13.55 10.87 -7.11
N LEU A 69 -12.72 10.19 -7.89
CA LEU A 69 -11.92 10.76 -8.96
C LEU A 69 -12.38 10.18 -10.31
N LYS A 70 -12.84 11.06 -11.21
CA LYS A 70 -13.54 10.75 -12.48
C LYS A 70 -14.82 9.91 -12.30
N SER A 71 -14.68 8.62 -12.06
CA SER A 71 -15.79 7.68 -11.87
C SER A 71 -15.49 6.59 -10.83
N ARG A 72 -14.33 6.66 -10.15
CA ARG A 72 -13.88 5.65 -9.19
C ARG A 72 -13.52 6.27 -7.87
N VAL A 73 -13.79 5.53 -6.80
CA VAL A 73 -13.37 5.90 -5.45
C VAL A 73 -11.91 5.52 -5.31
N VAL A 74 -11.03 6.51 -5.19
CA VAL A 74 -9.60 6.23 -5.06
C VAL A 74 -9.28 5.81 -3.64
N GLU A 75 -8.36 4.86 -3.52
CA GLU A 75 -7.85 4.42 -2.22
C GLU A 75 -6.49 5.07 -2.01
N VAL A 76 -6.34 5.88 -0.96
CA VAL A 76 -5.09 6.60 -0.67
C VAL A 76 -4.61 6.15 0.70
N VAL A 77 -3.43 5.54 0.77
CA VAL A 77 -2.87 5.05 2.03
C VAL A 77 -1.37 5.34 2.11
N GLU A 78 -0.82 5.37 3.33
CA GLU A 78 0.62 5.42 3.52
C GLU A 78 1.23 4.20 2.85
N ALA A 79 2.11 4.43 1.85
CA ALA A 79 2.84 3.33 1.26
C ALA A 79 3.78 2.78 2.33
N LEU A 80 3.81 1.46 2.46
CA LEU A 80 4.74 0.80 3.36
C LEU A 80 6.13 1.36 3.08
N PRO A 81 6.87 1.84 4.11
CA PRO A 81 8.25 2.22 3.91
C PRO A 81 8.93 0.98 3.36
N LEU A 82 9.43 1.07 2.13
CA LEU A 82 10.39 0.11 1.63
C LEU A 82 11.66 0.40 2.44
N SER A 83 11.73 -0.10 3.69
CA SER A 83 12.98 -0.17 4.42
C SER A 83 13.97 -0.79 3.45
N ASP A 84 14.96 0.01 3.08
CA ASP A 84 16.24 -0.23 2.43
C ASP A 84 16.82 -1.64 2.57
N LYS A 85 16.09 -2.68 2.17
CA LYS A 85 16.56 -4.05 2.16
C LYS A 85 15.96 -4.79 0.98
N THR A 86 16.86 -5.18 0.09
CA THR A 86 16.75 -6.38 -0.72
C THR A 86 15.97 -7.46 0.04
N GLY A 87 14.79 -7.87 -0.43
CA GLY A 87 14.07 -8.98 0.19
C GLY A 87 12.56 -8.86 0.18
N ILE A 88 11.97 -9.35 -0.91
CA ILE A 88 10.82 -10.26 -0.93
C ILE A 88 10.17 -10.54 0.46
N SER A 89 8.95 -10.03 0.63
CA SER A 89 7.81 -10.58 1.41
C SER A 89 7.88 -10.65 2.95
N PRO A 90 6.85 -10.12 3.67
CA PRO A 90 6.64 -10.38 5.09
C PRO A 90 6.05 -11.79 5.27
N ALA A 91 6.90 -12.79 5.51
CA ALA A 91 6.45 -14.10 5.95
C ALA A 91 6.12 -14.05 7.44
N VAL A 92 4.83 -13.90 7.72
CA VAL A 92 4.05 -14.60 8.76
C VAL A 92 4.72 -14.81 10.12
N SER A 93 4.16 -14.12 11.11
CA SER A 93 4.23 -14.37 12.54
C SER A 93 4.48 -15.85 12.90
N SER A 94 5.71 -16.14 13.31
CA SER A 94 6.12 -17.41 13.92
C SER A 94 5.33 -17.66 15.20
N ARG A 95 4.17 -18.29 15.05
CA ARG A 95 3.42 -18.85 16.19
C ARG A 95 4.29 -19.86 16.90
N HIS A 96 4.73 -19.48 18.08
CA HIS A 96 5.31 -20.32 19.10
C HIS A 96 4.34 -21.47 19.41
N ARG A 97 4.55 -22.62 18.78
CA ARG A 97 3.90 -23.89 19.16
C ARG A 97 5.02 -24.90 19.43
N ILE A 98 5.58 -24.84 20.63
CA ILE A 98 6.39 -25.95 21.15
C ILE A 98 5.47 -26.84 21.97
N SER A 99 5.46 -28.09 21.55
CA SER A 99 4.62 -29.20 21.99
C SER A 99 4.71 -29.49 23.49
N ARG A 100 3.54 -29.80 24.06
CA ARG A 100 3.43 -30.62 25.27
C ARG A 100 3.97 -32.03 24.98
N SER A 101 5.13 -32.35 25.53
CA SER A 101 5.61 -33.73 25.62
C SER A 101 5.01 -34.40 26.85
N ARG A 102 3.89 -35.08 26.67
CA ARG A 102 3.32 -36.07 27.60
C ARG A 102 3.72 -37.45 27.08
N GLN A 103 4.58 -38.18 27.78
CA GLN A 103 4.67 -39.65 27.76
C GLN A 103 5.53 -40.06 28.95
N ARG A 104 4.90 -40.48 30.05
CA ARG A 104 4.40 -41.83 30.38
C ARG A 104 5.46 -42.62 31.16
N ARG A 105 5.15 -42.77 32.44
CA ARG A 105 5.63 -43.79 33.38
C ARG A 105 5.66 -45.18 32.76
N PHE A 106 6.68 -45.96 33.09
CA PHE A 106 6.57 -47.40 33.31
C PHE A 106 7.42 -47.80 34.55
N GLN A 107 6.74 -48.33 35.57
CA GLN A 107 7.25 -49.40 36.47
C GLN A 107 7.47 -50.65 35.57
N THR A 108 8.32 -51.65 35.82
CA THR A 108 8.59 -52.46 37.03
C THR A 108 9.70 -53.44 36.62
N GLY A 109 10.49 -53.92 37.58
CA GLY A 109 11.45 -55.01 37.41
C GLY A 109 12.19 -55.25 38.70
#